data_AF-A0A358ASC5-F1
#
_entry.id   AF-A0A358ASC5-F1
#
_cell.length_a   1.000
_cell.length_b   1.000
_cell.length_c   1.000
_cell.angle_alpha   90.00
_cell.angle_beta   90.00
_cell.angle_gamma   90.00
#
_symmetry.space_group_name_H-M   'P 1'
#
loop_
_entity.id
_entity.type
_entity.pdbx_description
1 polymer ?
#
loop_
_entity_poly.entity_id
_entity_poly.type
_entity_poly.pdbx_seq_one_letter_code
_entity_poly.pdbx_strand_id
1 'polypeptide(L)'
;MSCFMGIDAGTSGVKVIIITEDGKIAGMGYHECNLITPRPGWTEQSPEDWWAACDDAVKQAVQNSGRGNEVEAIGFSGQMQGVTLIGADDKPLRNCIIWLDQRADAEVAEIERTINPKEGLSITANYCLNSFWAPKLLWVKKHEPEYFEKTKTVLFAKDYLRLKMTGEAATEVSDASLTYLLDVPKRKWAYEIFDKLGIPRALAPEKLLESQDVAGYL
;
A
#
# COMPACT_ATOMS: atom_id res chain seq x y z
N MET A 1 -0.09 -2.63 32.13
CA MET A 1 1.14 -3.11 31.46
C MET A 1 0.96 -2.76 30.00
N SER A 2 1.89 -2.04 29.40
CA SER A 2 1.72 -1.53 28.04
C SER A 2 1.49 -2.66 27.03
N CYS A 3 0.63 -2.41 26.05
CA CYS A 3 0.34 -3.32 24.95
C CYS A 3 0.56 -2.61 23.62
N PHE A 4 0.77 -3.39 22.57
CA PHE A 4 0.93 -2.92 21.20
C PHE A 4 -0.08 -3.63 20.31
N MET A 5 -0.59 -2.95 19.29
CA MET A 5 -1.48 -3.53 18.29
C MET A 5 -0.74 -3.73 16.97
N GLY A 6 -0.82 -4.92 16.39
CA GLY A 6 -0.36 -5.18 15.02
C GLY A 6 -1.56 -5.38 14.10
N ILE A 7 -1.61 -4.65 12.99
CA ILE A 7 -2.65 -4.76 11.96
C ILE A 7 -2.00 -5.21 10.65
N ASP A 8 -2.41 -6.37 10.13
CA ASP A 8 -1.92 -6.94 8.88
C ASP A 8 -3.04 -6.97 7.82
N ALA A 9 -2.94 -6.09 6.82
CA ALA A 9 -3.85 -6.03 5.67
C ALA A 9 -3.44 -7.03 4.58
N GLY A 10 -3.59 -8.32 4.89
CA GLY A 10 -3.28 -9.41 3.97
C GLY A 10 -4.29 -9.55 2.83
N THR A 11 -3.93 -10.33 1.80
CA THR A 11 -4.80 -10.51 0.63
C THR A 11 -6.12 -11.21 0.95
N SER A 12 -6.13 -12.18 1.88
CA SER A 12 -7.36 -12.90 2.25
C SER A 12 -8.21 -12.16 3.29
N GLY A 13 -7.67 -11.13 3.95
CA GLY A 13 -8.35 -10.49 5.06
C GLY A 13 -7.40 -9.71 5.98
N VAL A 14 -7.99 -8.94 6.89
CA VAL A 14 -7.27 -8.15 7.87
C VAL A 14 -7.15 -8.95 9.17
N LYS A 15 -5.92 -9.11 9.66
CA LYS A 15 -5.61 -9.72 10.96
C LYS A 15 -5.18 -8.63 11.93
N VAL A 16 -5.66 -8.72 13.17
CA VAL A 16 -5.25 -7.83 14.24
C VAL A 16 -4.82 -8.66 15.43
N ILE A 17 -3.69 -8.29 16.04
CA ILE A 17 -3.24 -8.84 17.32
C ILE A 17 -2.99 -7.72 18.31
N ILE A 18 -3.26 -7.99 19.59
CA ILE A 18 -2.76 -7.19 20.70
C ILE A 18 -1.70 -8.02 21.39
N ILE A 19 -0.50 -7.48 21.48
CA ILE A 19 0.66 -8.11 22.10
C ILE A 19 1.14 -7.28 23.29
N THR A 20 1.59 -7.97 24.32
CA THR A 20 2.16 -7.37 25.53
C THR A 20 3.66 -7.15 25.38
N GLU A 21 4.26 -6.33 26.23
CA GLU A 21 5.71 -6.09 26.25
C GLU A 21 6.55 -7.38 26.39
N ASP A 22 6.05 -8.40 27.08
CA ASP A 22 6.73 -9.71 27.21
C ASP A 22 6.46 -10.66 26.03
N GLY A 23 5.83 -10.16 24.96
CA GLY A 23 5.60 -10.88 23.71
C GLY A 23 4.38 -11.81 23.71
N LYS A 24 3.52 -11.77 24.74
CA LYS A 24 2.31 -12.59 24.77
C LYS A 24 1.19 -11.94 23.99
N ILE A 25 0.55 -12.73 23.13
CA ILE A 25 -0.69 -12.34 22.44
C ILE A 25 -1.82 -12.31 23.46
N ALA A 26 -2.34 -11.12 23.74
CA ALA A 26 -3.45 -10.90 24.65
C ALA A 26 -4.81 -11.02 23.94
N GLY A 27 -4.90 -10.65 22.66
CA GLY A 27 -6.13 -10.77 21.88
C GLY A 27 -5.87 -10.82 20.39
N MET A 28 -6.81 -11.38 19.65
CA MET A 28 -6.74 -11.51 18.20
C MET A 28 -8.10 -11.22 17.57
N GLY A 29 -8.09 -10.71 16.35
CA GLY A 29 -9.26 -10.52 15.52
C GLY A 29 -8.93 -10.77 14.05
N TYR A 30 -9.95 -11.15 13.30
CA TYR A 30 -9.81 -11.39 11.87
C TYR A 30 -11.12 -11.05 11.15
N HIS A 31 -11.00 -10.49 9.96
CA HIS A 31 -12.12 -10.36 9.04
C HIS A 31 -11.64 -10.61 7.61
N GLU A 32 -12.39 -11.42 6.87
CA GLU A 32 -12.07 -11.79 5.49
C GLU A 32 -12.23 -10.61 4.53
N CYS A 33 -11.44 -10.58 3.46
CA CYS A 33 -11.57 -9.63 2.36
C CYS A 33 -11.64 -10.41 1.04
N ASN A 34 -12.68 -10.14 0.25
CA ASN A 34 -12.88 -10.84 -1.01
C ASN A 34 -11.97 -10.31 -2.11
N LEU A 35 -11.66 -11.18 -3.07
CA LEU A 35 -11.04 -10.80 -4.33
C LEU A 35 -12.13 -10.44 -5.35
N ILE A 36 -11.86 -9.41 -6.15
CA ILE A 36 -12.67 -9.02 -7.28
C ILE A 36 -11.88 -9.38 -8.53
N THR A 37 -12.44 -10.19 -9.43
CA THR A 37 -11.79 -10.64 -10.66
C THR A 37 -12.62 -10.25 -11.88
N PRO A 38 -12.57 -8.97 -12.31
CA PRO A 38 -13.45 -8.48 -13.38
C PRO A 38 -13.24 -9.19 -14.72
N ARG A 39 -12.01 -9.65 -14.97
CA ARG A 39 -11.55 -10.31 -16.20
C ARG A 39 -10.45 -11.32 -15.88
N PRO A 40 -10.17 -12.31 -16.76
CA PRO A 40 -9.00 -13.17 -16.62
C PRO A 40 -7.70 -12.36 -16.49
N GLY A 41 -6.86 -12.71 -15.51
CA GLY A 41 -5.61 -12.01 -15.21
C GLY A 41 -5.77 -10.68 -14.45
N TRP A 42 -7.00 -10.24 -14.19
CA TRP A 42 -7.28 -9.01 -13.45
C TRP A 42 -7.70 -9.38 -12.02
N THR A 43 -7.11 -8.75 -11.03
CA THR A 43 -7.42 -8.98 -9.62
C THR A 43 -7.37 -7.68 -8.84
N GLU A 44 -8.48 -7.39 -8.16
CA GLU A 44 -8.69 -6.16 -7.42
C GLU A 44 -9.25 -6.45 -6.03
N GLN A 45 -9.16 -5.47 -5.14
CA GLN A 45 -9.87 -5.46 -3.86
C GLN A 45 -10.41 -4.06 -3.55
N SER A 46 -11.52 -4.02 -2.81
CA SER A 46 -12.13 -2.78 -2.35
C SER A 46 -11.36 -2.23 -1.13
N PRO A 47 -10.81 -1.01 -1.19
CA PRO A 47 -10.18 -0.40 -0.02
C PRO A 47 -11.18 -0.13 1.11
N GLU A 48 -12.44 0.14 0.78
CA GLU A 48 -13.49 0.30 1.80
C GLU A 48 -13.78 -1.03 2.53
N ASP A 49 -13.69 -2.16 1.83
CA ASP A 49 -13.83 -3.48 2.47
C ASP A 49 -12.66 -3.76 3.41
N TRP A 50 -11.44 -3.34 3.06
CA TRP A 50 -10.29 -3.41 3.98
C TRP A 50 -10.53 -2.58 5.24
N TRP A 51 -11.12 -1.38 5.10
CA TRP A 51 -11.41 -0.52 6.24
C TRP A 51 -12.47 -1.14 7.16
N ALA A 52 -13.57 -1.66 6.60
CA ALA A 52 -14.59 -2.37 7.35
C ALA A 52 -14.02 -3.62 8.06
N ALA A 53 -13.22 -4.42 7.33
CA ALA A 53 -12.56 -5.60 7.90
C ALA A 53 -11.58 -5.23 9.02
N CYS A 54 -10.85 -4.12 8.87
CA CYS A 54 -9.97 -3.60 9.91
C CYS A 54 -10.75 -3.19 11.17
N ASP A 55 -11.84 -2.44 11.02
CA ASP A 55 -12.69 -2.03 12.16
C ASP A 55 -13.22 -3.26 12.92
N ASP A 56 -13.75 -4.26 12.22
CA ASP A 56 -14.25 -5.49 12.83
C ASP A 56 -13.15 -6.31 13.51
N ALA A 57 -11.98 -6.47 12.86
CA ALA A 57 -10.86 -7.20 13.42
C ALA A 57 -10.26 -6.50 14.65
N VAL A 58 -10.19 -5.16 14.64
CA VAL A 58 -9.77 -4.36 15.81
C VAL A 58 -10.74 -4.56 16.97
N LYS A 59 -12.04 -4.45 16.74
CA LYS A 59 -13.07 -4.67 17.78
C LYS A 59 -12.96 -6.06 18.41
N GLN A 60 -12.79 -7.10 17.58
CA GLN A 60 -12.59 -8.47 18.05
C GLN A 60 -11.31 -8.60 18.90
N ALA A 61 -10.17 -8.07 18.43
CA ALA A 61 -8.91 -8.15 19.16
C ALA A 61 -8.98 -7.43 20.52
N VAL A 62 -9.59 -6.23 20.54
CA VAL A 62 -9.81 -5.46 21.77
C VAL A 62 -10.72 -6.22 22.74
N GLN A 63 -11.85 -6.75 22.27
CA GLN A 63 -12.77 -7.51 23.10
C GLN A 63 -12.12 -8.77 23.67
N ASN A 64 -11.41 -9.53 22.83
CA ASN A 64 -10.73 -10.77 23.23
C ASN A 64 -9.58 -10.52 24.20
N SER A 65 -8.91 -9.38 24.10
CA SER A 65 -7.86 -9.00 25.06
C SER A 65 -8.40 -8.47 26.38
N GLY A 66 -9.51 -7.72 26.37
CA GLY A 66 -9.97 -6.91 27.49
C GLY A 66 -9.05 -5.73 27.82
N ARG A 67 -8.09 -5.39 26.94
CA ARG A 67 -6.96 -4.48 27.22
C ARG A 67 -6.78 -3.38 26.19
N GLY A 68 -7.83 -3.03 25.43
CA GLY A 68 -7.76 -2.00 24.39
C GLY A 68 -7.25 -0.63 24.89
N ASN A 69 -7.61 -0.25 26.13
CA ASN A 69 -7.17 1.00 26.74
C ASN A 69 -5.68 1.01 27.16
N GLU A 70 -4.99 -0.12 27.07
CA GLU A 70 -3.56 -0.25 27.37
C GLU A 70 -2.69 -0.24 26.10
N VAL A 71 -3.29 -0.07 24.91
CA VAL A 71 -2.56 -0.03 23.64
C VAL A 71 -1.85 1.31 23.48
N GLU A 72 -0.52 1.29 23.44
CA GLU A 72 0.31 2.49 23.34
C GLU A 72 0.78 2.81 21.92
N ALA A 73 0.86 1.79 21.05
CA ALA A 73 1.24 1.98 19.65
C ALA A 73 0.56 0.95 18.73
N ILE A 74 0.42 1.33 17.46
CA ILE A 74 -0.15 0.49 16.40
C ILE A 74 0.88 0.36 15.28
N GLY A 75 1.26 -0.87 14.95
CA GLY A 75 2.09 -1.22 13.80
C GLY A 75 1.23 -1.77 12.66
N PHE A 76 1.63 -1.48 11.42
CA PHE A 76 0.91 -1.91 10.22
C PHE A 76 1.81 -2.74 9.30
N SER A 77 1.27 -3.84 8.79
CA SER A 77 1.79 -4.60 7.64
C SER A 77 0.67 -4.88 6.65
N GLY A 78 1.00 -5.42 5.49
CA GLY A 78 -0.01 -5.89 4.55
C GLY A 78 0.59 -6.33 3.23
N GLN A 79 -0.29 -6.62 2.28
CA GLN A 79 0.13 -6.92 0.92
C GLN A 79 0.81 -5.71 0.27
N MET A 80 1.93 -5.99 -0.42
CA MET A 80 2.72 -4.99 -1.13
C MET A 80 2.21 -4.82 -2.57
N GLN A 81 2.84 -3.92 -3.35
CA GLN A 81 2.64 -3.75 -4.81
C GLN A 81 1.24 -3.30 -5.29
N GLY A 82 0.24 -3.23 -4.42
CA GLY A 82 -1.10 -2.76 -4.77
C GLY A 82 -1.14 -1.27 -5.09
N VAL A 83 -1.87 -0.87 -6.15
CA VAL A 83 -2.09 0.54 -6.52
C VAL A 83 -3.48 0.98 -6.07
N THR A 84 -3.52 1.73 -4.96
CA THR A 84 -4.74 2.35 -4.45
C THR A 84 -4.75 3.83 -4.79
N LEU A 85 -5.63 4.24 -5.69
CA LEU A 85 -5.74 5.63 -6.14
C LEU A 85 -6.62 6.42 -5.15
N ILE A 86 -6.04 7.43 -4.50
CA ILE A 86 -6.72 8.25 -3.50
C ILE A 86 -7.04 9.63 -4.08
N GLY A 87 -8.30 10.03 -3.95
CA GLY A 87 -8.79 11.33 -4.40
C GLY A 87 -8.49 12.47 -3.43
N ALA A 88 -8.93 13.69 -3.79
CA ALA A 88 -8.72 14.88 -2.97
C ALA A 88 -9.42 14.84 -1.59
N ASP A 89 -10.49 14.03 -1.46
CA ASP A 89 -11.24 13.81 -0.22
C ASP A 89 -10.76 12.60 0.59
N ASP A 90 -9.54 12.12 0.29
CA ASP A 90 -8.90 10.96 0.94
C ASP A 90 -9.70 9.64 0.82
N LYS A 91 -10.53 9.54 -0.22
CA LYS A 91 -11.28 8.33 -0.56
C LYS A 91 -10.69 7.60 -1.79
N PRO A 92 -10.85 6.27 -1.85
CA PRO A 92 -10.48 5.52 -3.03
C PRO A 92 -11.33 5.92 -4.24
N LEU A 93 -10.69 6.15 -5.38
CA LEU A 93 -11.37 6.51 -6.63
C LEU A 93 -11.93 5.28 -7.35
N ARG A 94 -11.40 4.09 -7.04
CA ARG A 94 -11.75 2.79 -7.59
C ARG A 94 -11.19 1.67 -6.70
N ASN A 95 -11.52 0.42 -7.01
CA ASN A 95 -10.86 -0.73 -6.39
C ASN A 95 -9.34 -0.68 -6.63
N CYS A 96 -8.57 -1.16 -5.65
CA CYS A 96 -7.13 -1.29 -5.76
C CYS A 96 -6.76 -2.38 -6.77
N ILE A 97 -5.80 -2.11 -7.66
CA ILE A 97 -5.15 -3.14 -8.47
C ILE A 97 -4.08 -3.83 -7.61
N ILE A 98 -4.39 -5.00 -7.05
CA ILE A 98 -3.50 -5.69 -6.10
C ILE A 98 -2.36 -6.45 -6.79
N TRP A 99 -1.42 -6.99 -6.01
CA TRP A 99 -0.20 -7.63 -6.51
C TRP A 99 -0.40 -8.85 -7.43
N LEU A 100 -1.53 -9.54 -7.31
CA LEU A 100 -1.90 -10.68 -8.16
C LEU A 100 -2.25 -10.29 -9.60
N ASP A 101 -2.56 -9.02 -9.83
CA ASP A 101 -2.98 -8.53 -11.14
C ASP A 101 -1.84 -8.55 -12.16
N GLN A 102 -2.15 -9.00 -13.38
CA GLN A 102 -1.20 -9.15 -14.49
C GLN A 102 -1.51 -8.23 -15.68
N ARG A 103 -2.40 -7.24 -15.54
CA ARG A 103 -2.94 -6.47 -16.69
C ARG A 103 -1.95 -5.55 -17.38
N ALA A 104 -0.80 -5.26 -16.76
CA ALA A 104 0.12 -4.19 -17.15
C ALA A 104 1.40 -4.69 -17.87
N ASP A 105 1.35 -5.84 -18.54
CA ASP A 105 2.50 -6.39 -19.29
C ASP A 105 2.96 -5.47 -20.43
N ALA A 106 2.01 -4.83 -21.12
CA ALA A 106 2.33 -3.89 -22.20
C ALA A 106 3.11 -2.66 -21.67
N GLU A 107 2.77 -2.21 -20.47
CA GLU A 107 3.45 -1.10 -19.80
C GLU A 107 4.84 -1.48 -19.29
N VAL A 108 5.06 -2.73 -18.85
CA VAL A 108 6.41 -3.22 -18.56
C VAL A 108 7.30 -3.10 -19.80
N ALA A 109 6.84 -3.58 -20.96
CA ALA A 109 7.59 -3.49 -22.21
C ALA A 109 7.80 -2.03 -22.70
N GLU A 110 6.96 -1.09 -22.31
CA GLU A 110 7.17 0.34 -22.54
C GLU A 110 8.24 0.93 -21.61
N ILE A 111 8.19 0.59 -20.33
CA ILE A 111 9.18 1.01 -19.34
C ILE A 111 10.57 0.52 -19.74
N GLU A 112 10.71 -0.74 -20.17
CA GLU A 112 11.99 -1.31 -20.60
C GLU A 112 12.55 -0.67 -21.89
N ARG A 113 11.69 -0.10 -22.73
CA ARG A 113 12.13 0.69 -23.91
C ARG A 113 12.53 2.11 -23.54
N THR A 114 11.96 2.65 -22.46
CA THR A 114 12.17 4.04 -22.01
C THR A 114 13.36 4.16 -21.07
N ILE A 115 13.56 3.16 -20.21
CA ILE A 115 14.60 3.10 -19.19
C ILE A 115 15.50 1.93 -19.51
N ASN A 116 16.81 2.19 -19.63
CA ASN A 116 17.76 1.12 -19.85
C ASN A 116 17.67 0.10 -18.69
N PRO A 117 17.50 -1.21 -18.94
CA PRO A 117 17.33 -2.18 -17.86
C PRO A 117 18.46 -2.22 -16.82
N LYS A 118 19.71 -1.96 -17.23
CA LYS A 118 20.85 -1.87 -16.29
C LYS A 118 20.79 -0.62 -15.42
N GLU A 119 20.37 0.50 -16.02
CA GLU A 119 20.14 1.74 -15.28
C GLU A 119 19.01 1.56 -14.27
N GLY A 120 17.85 1.05 -14.72
CA GLY A 120 16.71 0.75 -13.87
C GLY A 120 17.10 -0.14 -12.69
N LEU A 121 17.79 -1.26 -12.95
CA LEU A 121 18.26 -2.17 -11.90
C LEU A 121 19.23 -1.48 -10.91
N SER A 122 20.10 -0.58 -11.38
CA SER A 122 21.04 0.13 -10.50
C SER A 122 20.36 1.10 -9.54
N ILE A 123 19.22 1.67 -9.94
CA ILE A 123 18.44 2.63 -9.14
C ILE A 123 17.44 1.90 -8.26
N THR A 124 16.63 1.02 -8.84
CA THR A 124 15.48 0.40 -8.16
C THR A 124 15.82 -0.91 -7.46
N ALA A 125 17.03 -1.45 -7.67
CA ALA A 125 17.44 -2.79 -7.24
C ALA A 125 16.49 -3.92 -7.68
N ASN A 126 15.62 -3.67 -8.66
CA ASN A 126 14.61 -4.61 -9.13
C ASN A 126 14.50 -4.61 -10.66
N TYR A 127 14.04 -5.72 -11.24
CA TYR A 127 13.48 -5.73 -12.58
C TYR A 127 12.06 -5.17 -12.54
N CYS A 128 11.61 -4.52 -13.62
CA CYS A 128 10.24 -4.02 -13.68
C CYS A 128 9.28 -5.20 -13.82
N LEU A 129 8.31 -5.32 -12.90
CA LEU A 129 7.27 -6.35 -12.93
C LEU A 129 5.90 -5.69 -13.10
N ASN A 130 4.99 -6.36 -13.82
CA ASN A 130 3.62 -5.90 -14.06
C ASN A 130 2.80 -5.68 -12.76
N SER A 131 3.23 -6.31 -11.67
CA SER A 131 2.66 -6.14 -10.34
C SER A 131 3.05 -4.82 -9.68
N PHE A 132 4.13 -4.14 -10.09
CA PHE A 132 4.60 -2.88 -9.51
C PHE A 132 3.74 -1.65 -9.85
N TRP A 133 3.93 -0.57 -9.09
CA TRP A 133 3.20 0.68 -9.29
C TRP A 133 3.41 1.30 -10.66
N ALA A 134 4.67 1.49 -11.09
CA ALA A 134 4.97 2.18 -12.34
C ALA A 134 4.17 1.63 -13.54
N PRO A 135 4.21 0.32 -13.87
CA PRO A 135 3.43 -0.20 -15.00
C PRO A 135 1.92 -0.08 -14.78
N LYS A 136 1.41 -0.34 -13.58
CA LYS A 136 -0.03 -0.19 -13.28
C LYS A 136 -0.50 1.26 -13.41
N LEU A 137 0.30 2.24 -12.98
CA LEU A 137 -0.02 3.66 -13.12
C LEU A 137 -0.04 4.10 -14.58
N LEU A 138 0.91 3.62 -15.39
CA LEU A 138 0.89 3.85 -16.84
C LEU A 138 -0.35 3.22 -17.48
N TRP A 139 -0.77 2.05 -17.00
CA TRP A 139 -1.96 1.38 -17.48
C TRP A 139 -3.22 2.22 -17.17
N VAL A 140 -3.38 2.66 -15.91
CA VAL A 140 -4.49 3.54 -15.50
C VAL A 140 -4.47 4.84 -16.33
N LYS A 141 -3.31 5.46 -16.51
CA LYS A 141 -3.17 6.69 -17.31
C LYS A 141 -3.71 6.54 -18.74
N LYS A 142 -3.53 5.37 -19.38
CA LYS A 142 -3.99 5.11 -20.76
C LYS A 142 -5.42 4.63 -20.85
N HIS A 143 -5.84 3.79 -19.91
CA HIS A 143 -7.11 3.04 -20.01
C HIS A 143 -8.22 3.62 -19.14
N GLU A 144 -7.87 4.36 -18.09
CA GLU A 144 -8.78 4.97 -17.13
C GLU A 144 -8.30 6.40 -16.76
N PRO A 145 -8.06 7.28 -17.76
CA PRO A 145 -7.47 8.60 -17.53
C PRO A 145 -8.27 9.45 -16.54
N GLU A 146 -9.59 9.28 -16.46
CA GLU A 146 -10.45 9.99 -15.53
C GLU A 146 -10.14 9.70 -14.05
N TYR A 147 -9.68 8.49 -13.73
CA TYR A 147 -9.21 8.17 -12.38
C TYR A 147 -7.80 8.69 -12.16
N PHE A 148 -6.92 8.55 -13.17
CA PHE A 148 -5.55 9.05 -13.10
C PHE A 148 -5.51 10.56 -12.82
N GLU A 149 -6.30 11.34 -13.55
CA GLU A 149 -6.36 12.81 -13.43
C GLU A 149 -6.91 13.28 -12.07
N LYS A 150 -7.81 12.52 -11.45
CA LYS A 150 -8.38 12.83 -10.13
C LYS A 150 -7.54 12.35 -8.96
N THR A 151 -6.49 11.57 -9.22
CA THR A 151 -5.65 11.00 -8.16
C THR A 151 -4.80 12.07 -7.51
N LYS A 152 -4.97 12.26 -6.20
CA LYS A 152 -4.12 13.11 -5.35
C LYS A 152 -2.84 12.38 -4.96
N THR A 153 -2.96 11.13 -4.53
CA THR A 153 -1.83 10.28 -4.11
C THR A 153 -2.16 8.80 -4.32
N VAL A 154 -1.13 7.96 -4.34
CA VAL A 154 -1.24 6.50 -4.44
C VAL A 154 -0.75 5.90 -3.13
N LEU A 155 -1.43 4.87 -2.63
CA LEU A 155 -1.08 4.20 -1.36
C LEU A 155 -1.15 2.68 -1.49
N PHE A 156 -0.37 2.00 -0.64
CA PHE A 156 -0.51 0.56 -0.39
C PHE A 156 -1.69 0.30 0.55
N ALA A 157 -2.14 -0.95 0.64
CA ALA A 157 -3.30 -1.33 1.45
C ALA A 157 -3.15 -0.90 2.92
N LYS A 158 -1.99 -1.20 3.52
CA LYS A 158 -1.68 -0.82 4.91
C LYS A 158 -1.57 0.69 5.13
N ASP A 159 -1.11 1.41 4.11
CA ASP A 159 -0.97 2.86 4.16
C ASP A 159 -2.33 3.57 4.05
N TYR A 160 -3.27 3.01 3.28
CA TYR A 160 -4.65 3.49 3.25
C TYR A 160 -5.34 3.31 4.61
N LEU A 161 -5.19 2.14 5.27
CA LEU A 161 -5.75 1.95 6.62
C LEU A 161 -5.19 2.96 7.61
N ARG A 162 -3.88 3.23 7.55
CA ARG A 162 -3.27 4.27 8.38
C ARG A 162 -3.83 5.65 8.06
N LEU A 163 -3.96 6.04 6.78
CA LEU A 163 -4.58 7.31 6.39
C LEU A 163 -5.98 7.46 7.00
N LYS A 164 -6.79 6.40 6.99
CA LYS A 164 -8.13 6.42 7.61
C LYS A 164 -8.12 6.60 9.12
N MET A 165 -7.06 6.13 9.78
CA MET A 165 -6.88 6.25 11.23
C MET A 165 -6.28 7.60 11.65
N THR A 166 -5.28 8.11 10.93
CA THR A 166 -4.47 9.24 11.37
C THR A 166 -4.66 10.52 10.55
N GLY A 167 -5.28 10.43 9.37
CA GLY A 167 -5.34 11.52 8.38
C GLY A 167 -4.02 11.78 7.65
N GLU A 168 -2.99 10.96 7.89
CA GLU A 168 -1.63 11.18 7.38
C GLU A 168 -1.26 10.18 6.28
N ALA A 169 -1.07 10.68 5.06
CA ALA A 169 -0.54 9.90 3.96
C ALA A 169 0.97 9.76 4.08
N ALA A 170 1.44 8.51 4.15
CA ALA A 170 2.86 8.17 4.17
C ALA A 170 3.06 6.82 3.49
N THR A 171 4.31 6.46 3.22
CA THR A 171 4.69 5.08 2.91
C THR A 171 6.07 4.81 3.49
N GLU A 172 6.48 3.55 3.52
CA GLU A 172 7.80 3.17 4.01
C GLU A 172 8.64 2.50 2.91
N VAL A 173 9.95 2.56 3.09
CA VAL A 173 10.95 2.15 2.10
C VAL A 173 10.84 0.70 1.60
N SER A 174 10.32 -0.25 2.41
CA SER A 174 10.15 -1.65 1.98
C SER A 174 9.07 -1.75 0.90
N ASP A 175 7.87 -1.26 1.16
CA ASP A 175 6.79 -1.20 0.18
C ASP A 175 7.18 -0.34 -1.02
N ALA A 176 7.78 0.84 -0.77
CA ALA A 176 8.22 1.75 -1.82
C ALA A 176 9.25 1.11 -2.77
N SER A 177 10.07 0.17 -2.29
CA SER A 177 11.03 -0.56 -3.15
C SER A 177 10.35 -1.36 -4.27
N LEU A 178 9.08 -1.75 -4.08
CA LEU A 178 8.29 -2.52 -5.04
C LEU A 178 7.38 -1.64 -5.92
N THR A 179 7.71 -0.34 -6.03
CA THR A 179 7.01 0.60 -6.91
C THR A 179 7.66 0.72 -8.30
N TYR A 180 8.93 0.32 -8.43
CA TYR A 180 9.85 0.72 -9.51
C TYR A 180 10.14 2.24 -9.55
N LEU A 181 9.76 2.98 -8.51
CA LEU A 181 9.86 4.43 -8.43
C LEU A 181 10.75 4.89 -7.26
N LEU A 182 11.36 3.95 -6.53
CA LEU A 182 12.30 4.23 -5.44
C LEU A 182 13.75 4.07 -5.91
N ASP A 183 14.62 5.01 -5.54
CA ASP A 183 16.07 4.83 -5.54
C ASP A 183 16.42 4.08 -4.26
N VAL A 184 16.55 2.75 -4.38
CA VAL A 184 16.74 1.85 -3.23
C VAL A 184 18.06 2.15 -2.50
N PRO A 185 19.22 2.32 -3.18
CA PRO A 185 20.45 2.69 -2.51
C PRO A 185 20.38 4.02 -1.76
N LYS A 186 19.69 5.03 -2.32
CA LYS A 186 19.59 6.36 -1.69
C LYS A 186 18.37 6.53 -0.78
N ARG A 187 17.51 5.52 -0.65
CA ARG A 187 16.32 5.50 0.21
C ARG A 187 15.38 6.70 -0.03
N LYS A 188 15.20 7.07 -1.30
CA LYS A 188 14.35 8.21 -1.70
C LYS A 188 13.63 7.94 -3.01
N TRP A 189 12.55 8.67 -3.27
CA TRP A 189 11.88 8.61 -4.58
C TRP A 189 12.85 8.91 -5.74
N ALA A 190 12.88 8.04 -6.74
CA ALA A 190 13.68 8.17 -7.94
C ALA A 190 12.98 9.09 -8.95
N TYR A 191 12.91 10.40 -8.66
CA TYR A 191 12.20 11.35 -9.53
C TYR A 191 12.65 11.36 -10.99
N GLU A 192 13.88 10.94 -11.29
CA GLU A 192 14.33 10.72 -12.66
C GLU A 192 13.52 9.63 -13.40
N ILE A 193 13.08 8.58 -12.70
CA ILE A 193 12.20 7.53 -13.25
C ILE A 193 10.79 8.09 -13.44
N PHE A 194 10.26 8.83 -12.46
CA PHE A 194 8.95 9.49 -12.60
C PHE A 194 8.89 10.36 -13.85
N ASP A 195 9.90 11.22 -14.04
CA ASP A 195 9.96 12.14 -15.17
C ASP A 195 10.06 11.40 -16.51
N LYS A 196 10.93 10.38 -16.61
CA LYS A 196 11.06 9.54 -17.82
C LYS A 196 9.76 8.84 -18.20
N LEU A 197 8.98 8.41 -17.21
CA LEU A 197 7.69 7.73 -17.43
C LEU A 197 6.50 8.71 -17.53
N GLY A 198 6.73 10.01 -17.32
CA GLY A 198 5.67 11.01 -17.29
C GLY A 198 4.64 10.75 -16.19
N ILE A 199 5.07 10.22 -15.04
CA ILE A 199 4.26 10.02 -13.84
C ILE A 199 4.45 11.26 -12.94
N PRO A 200 3.38 11.98 -12.57
CA PRO A 200 3.52 13.12 -11.67
C PRO A 200 4.09 12.70 -10.31
N ARG A 201 5.14 13.39 -9.87
CA ARG A 201 5.82 13.10 -8.58
C ARG A 201 4.88 13.20 -7.37
N ALA A 202 3.86 14.06 -7.47
CA ALA A 202 2.84 14.26 -6.44
C ALA A 202 1.98 13.02 -6.17
N LEU A 203 1.96 12.03 -7.10
CA LEU A 203 1.25 10.77 -6.87
C LEU A 203 1.93 9.91 -5.78
N ALA A 204 3.21 10.13 -5.52
CA ALA A 204 3.90 9.44 -4.43
C ALA A 204 3.73 10.23 -3.12
N PRO A 205 3.47 9.56 -1.98
CA PRO A 205 3.42 10.24 -0.69
C PRO A 205 4.73 10.99 -0.40
N GLU A 206 4.61 12.24 0.05
CA GLU A 206 5.76 13.07 0.42
C GLU A 206 6.54 12.44 1.59
N LYS A 207 5.81 11.91 2.58
CA LYS A 207 6.37 11.18 3.72
C LYS A 207 6.77 9.77 3.30
N LEU A 208 8.03 9.62 2.90
CA LEU A 208 8.71 8.34 2.78
C LEU A 208 9.52 8.10 4.06
N LEU A 209 9.19 7.02 4.78
CA LEU A 209 9.66 6.76 6.13
C LEU A 209 10.45 5.44 6.22
N GLU A 210 11.18 5.28 7.32
CA GLU A 210 11.62 3.97 7.78
C GLU A 210 10.48 3.18 8.42
N SER A 211 10.53 1.85 8.38
CA SER A 211 9.41 1.02 8.86
C SER A 211 9.12 1.19 10.36
N GLN A 212 10.10 1.63 11.15
CA GLN A 212 9.97 1.93 12.58
C GLN A 212 9.59 3.38 12.92
N ASP A 213 9.55 4.28 11.93
CA ASP A 213 9.26 5.68 12.19
C ASP A 213 7.77 5.88 12.50
N VAL A 214 7.48 6.88 13.35
CA VAL A 214 6.10 7.26 13.68
C VAL A 214 5.48 7.98 12.49
N ALA A 215 4.45 7.38 11.90
CA ALA A 215 3.78 7.89 10.70
C ALA A 215 2.51 8.73 10.98
N GLY A 216 2.08 8.85 12.24
CA GLY A 216 0.90 9.62 12.65
C GLY A 216 0.46 9.31 14.09
N TYR A 217 -0.63 9.95 14.51
CA TYR A 217 -1.25 9.79 15.84
C TYR A 217 -2.78 9.70 15.70
N LEU A 218 -3.44 9.07 16.68
CA LEU A 218 -4.90 8.98 16.81
C LEU A 218 -5.47 10.13 17.65
#